data_AF-A0A849K8I4-F1
#
_entry.id   AF-A0A849K8I4-F1
#
_cell.length_a   1.000
_cell.length_b   1.000
_cell.length_c   1.000
_cell.angle_alpha   90.00
_cell.angle_beta   90.00
_cell.angle_gamma   90.00
#
_symmetry.space_group_name_H-M   'P 1'
#
loop_
_entity.id
_entity.type
_entity.pdbx_description
1 polymer ?
#
loop_
_entity_poly.entity_id
_entity_poly.type
_entity_poly.pdbx_seq_one_letter_code
_entity_poly.pdbx_strand_id
1 'polypeptide(L)'
;MQFAAQPSGPQFDHGLPPADIVPAPGAARPGQRVPCAMPSTDTDAAQRRIEAVRDVLLRRLAPAMRERMLVHLEPIGMMAQVIERRLRQDAPEFARIEADLGKVHGFARDAVRVNLDVVSWLAPEPDDTARISLESGVQECVALLRGHFGFGGFSLRRLPGEGAQEVARSALRTLLPAVLFALADEPRATALLTVSAGAPAVVTVRVEQDAAARIQMGPAPAACCTGTKSRRSPGRKAWACGATATPSCSTSRPDKKAARRSGPNIQRRSCVVPRRAACLRAPLP
;
A
#
# COMPACT_ATOMS: atom_id res chain seq x y z
N MET A 1 -33.79 40.33 -4.32
CA MET A 1 -32.40 40.06 -4.75
C MET A 1 -32.47 39.28 -6.06
N GLN A 2 -32.19 39.93 -7.18
CA GLN A 2 -32.25 39.36 -8.53
C GLN A 2 -30.91 38.70 -8.85
N PHE A 3 -30.91 37.40 -9.16
CA PHE A 3 -29.74 36.71 -9.72
C PHE A 3 -29.76 36.88 -11.23
N ALA A 4 -28.77 37.62 -11.74
CA ALA A 4 -28.49 37.74 -13.15
C ALA A 4 -27.97 36.39 -13.69
N ALA A 5 -28.57 35.92 -14.78
CA ALA A 5 -28.16 34.73 -15.50
C ALA A 5 -26.75 34.94 -16.09
N GLN A 6 -25.83 34.03 -15.78
CA GLN A 6 -24.49 34.00 -16.39
C GLN A 6 -24.56 33.48 -17.83
N PRO A 7 -23.77 34.05 -18.75
CA PRO A 7 -23.70 33.58 -20.13
C PRO A 7 -22.92 32.26 -20.24
N SER A 8 -23.42 31.42 -21.14
CA SER A 8 -22.89 30.14 -21.58
C SER A 8 -21.37 30.20 -21.86
N GLY A 9 -20.62 29.33 -21.19
CA GLY A 9 -19.19 29.14 -21.45
C GLY A 9 -18.91 28.54 -22.83
N PRO A 10 -17.64 28.60 -23.29
CA PRO A 10 -17.25 28.14 -24.62
C PRO A 10 -17.45 26.62 -24.75
N GLN A 11 -18.16 26.23 -25.82
CA GLN A 11 -18.29 24.86 -26.29
C GLN A 11 -16.90 24.36 -26.73
N PHE A 12 -16.29 23.48 -25.93
CA PHE A 12 -15.12 22.73 -26.37
C PHE A 12 -15.60 21.62 -27.30
N ASP A 13 -15.47 21.87 -28.60
CA ASP A 13 -15.68 20.89 -29.64
C ASP A 13 -14.53 19.87 -29.56
N HIS A 14 -14.81 18.72 -28.93
CA HIS A 14 -13.91 17.58 -28.92
C HIS A 14 -13.96 16.89 -30.29
N GLY A 15 -13.41 17.57 -31.29
CA GLY A 15 -13.08 16.97 -32.58
C GLY A 15 -12.07 15.85 -32.34
N LEU A 16 -12.57 14.62 -32.24
CA LEU A 16 -11.76 13.41 -32.39
C LEU A 16 -10.93 13.57 -33.68
N PRO A 17 -9.59 13.45 -33.62
CA PRO A 17 -8.80 13.44 -34.83
C PRO A 17 -9.25 12.26 -35.71
N PRO A 18 -9.38 12.46 -37.04
CA PRO A 18 -9.75 11.38 -37.95
C PRO A 18 -8.76 10.22 -37.79
N ALA A 19 -9.30 8.99 -37.74
CA ALA A 19 -8.58 7.75 -37.52
C ALA A 19 -7.73 7.30 -38.73
N ASP A 20 -7.25 8.24 -39.55
CA ASP A 20 -6.53 7.95 -40.78
C ASP A 20 -5.10 8.50 -40.68
N ILE A 21 -4.17 7.56 -40.54
CA ILE A 21 -2.90 7.40 -41.26
C ILE A 21 -2.08 6.45 -40.39
N VAL A 22 -2.39 5.15 -40.49
CA VAL A 22 -1.38 4.13 -40.25
C VAL A 22 -0.47 4.18 -41.47
N PRO A 23 0.79 4.66 -41.36
CA PRO A 23 1.70 4.60 -42.48
C PRO A 23 1.89 3.13 -42.85
N ALA A 24 1.54 2.78 -44.09
CA ALA A 24 1.88 1.48 -44.66
C ALA A 24 3.39 1.22 -44.45
N PRO A 25 3.81 -0.03 -44.19
CA PRO A 25 5.23 -0.39 -44.06
C PRO A 25 5.96 -0.03 -45.36
N GLY A 26 6.54 1.16 -45.37
CA GLY A 26 7.25 1.73 -46.49
C GLY A 26 8.51 0.93 -46.77
N ALA A 27 8.65 0.53 -48.03
CA ALA A 27 9.84 -0.07 -48.59
C ALA A 27 11.10 0.65 -48.10
N ALA A 28 12.00 -0.12 -47.50
CA ALA A 28 13.30 0.34 -47.04
C ALA A 28 14.01 1.09 -48.17
N ARG A 29 14.27 2.40 -47.96
CA ARG A 29 15.07 3.20 -48.89
C ARG A 29 16.51 2.65 -48.93
N PRO A 30 17.00 2.13 -50.07
CA PRO A 30 18.38 1.72 -50.21
C PRO A 30 19.25 2.98 -50.22
N GLY A 31 19.91 3.28 -49.09
CA GLY A 31 20.81 4.43 -48.98
C GLY A 31 20.79 5.14 -47.62
N GLN A 32 19.84 4.83 -46.74
CA GLN A 32 19.88 5.34 -45.37
C GLN A 32 20.90 4.53 -44.57
N ARG A 33 22.16 4.97 -44.63
CA ARG A 33 23.23 4.48 -43.75
C ARG A 33 22.74 4.68 -42.31
N VAL A 34 22.39 3.58 -41.65
CA VAL A 34 22.17 3.58 -40.20
C VAL A 34 23.44 4.18 -39.61
N PRO A 35 23.38 5.36 -38.95
CA PRO A 35 24.56 5.90 -38.30
C PRO A 35 25.03 4.81 -37.34
N CYS A 36 26.23 4.27 -37.59
CA CYS A 36 26.88 3.32 -36.71
C CYS A 36 26.86 3.98 -35.32
N ALA A 37 25.98 3.48 -34.46
CA ALA A 37 25.80 3.99 -33.12
C ALA A 37 27.16 3.89 -32.45
N MET A 38 27.77 5.05 -32.23
CA MET A 38 29.02 5.16 -31.50
C MET A 38 28.80 4.46 -30.14
N PRO A 39 29.78 3.69 -29.65
CA PRO A 39 29.65 2.99 -28.38
C PRO A 39 29.28 4.01 -27.32
N SER A 40 28.08 3.85 -26.76
CA SER A 40 27.59 4.69 -25.66
C SER A 40 28.62 4.55 -24.55
N THR A 41 29.08 5.69 -24.04
CA THR A 41 30.06 5.73 -22.97
C THR A 41 29.53 4.96 -21.74
N ASP A 42 30.40 4.37 -20.93
CA ASP A 42 29.99 3.60 -19.72
C ASP A 42 29.03 4.38 -18.81
N THR A 43 29.10 5.72 -18.83
CA THR A 43 28.21 6.65 -18.14
C THR A 43 26.75 6.49 -18.56
N ASP A 44 26.48 6.32 -19.85
CA ASP A 44 25.11 6.13 -20.38
C ASP A 44 24.52 4.80 -19.91
N ALA A 45 25.36 3.76 -19.84
CA ALA A 45 24.96 2.44 -19.35
C ALA A 45 24.71 2.43 -17.83
N ALA A 46 25.45 3.24 -17.05
CA ALA A 46 25.19 3.44 -15.62
C ALA A 46 23.88 4.21 -15.40
N GLN A 47 23.67 5.29 -16.15
CA GLN A 47 22.46 6.11 -16.06
C GLN A 47 21.20 5.30 -16.39
N ARG A 48 21.23 4.51 -17.47
CA ARG A 48 20.11 3.61 -17.82
C ARG A 48 19.80 2.59 -16.73
N ARG A 49 20.81 2.11 -16.00
CA ARG A 49 20.61 1.21 -14.85
C ARG A 49 19.92 1.91 -13.68
N ILE A 50 20.30 3.15 -13.39
CA ILE A 50 19.66 3.97 -12.36
C ILE A 50 18.18 4.21 -12.71
N GLU A 51 17.91 4.59 -13.96
CA GLU A 51 16.55 4.79 -14.47
C GLU A 51 15.71 3.52 -14.41
N ALA A 52 16.28 2.37 -14.78
CA ALA A 52 15.60 1.09 -14.69
C ALA A 52 15.25 0.70 -13.24
N VAL A 53 16.16 0.91 -12.28
CA VAL A 53 15.90 0.67 -10.85
C VAL A 53 14.80 1.60 -10.34
N ARG A 54 14.84 2.88 -10.73
CA ARG A 54 13.81 3.86 -10.37
C ARG A 54 12.44 3.45 -10.92
N ASP A 55 12.35 3.03 -12.18
CA ASP A 55 11.09 2.57 -12.78
C ASP A 55 10.53 1.35 -12.04
N VAL A 56 11.38 0.36 -11.72
CA VAL A 56 10.96 -0.82 -10.93
C VAL A 56 10.46 -0.41 -9.54
N LEU A 57 11.14 0.52 -8.88
CA LEU A 57 10.74 1.01 -7.56
C LEU A 57 9.39 1.75 -7.63
N LEU A 58 9.21 2.62 -8.62
CA LEU A 58 7.96 3.36 -8.83
C LEU A 58 6.78 2.43 -9.10
N ARG A 59 6.97 1.37 -9.90
CA ARG A 59 5.94 0.35 -10.14
C ARG A 59 5.54 -0.37 -8.85
N ARG A 60 6.49 -0.65 -7.95
CA ARG A 60 6.22 -1.27 -6.65
C ARG A 60 5.56 -0.31 -5.66
N LEU A 61 5.84 0.99 -5.75
CA LEU A 61 5.23 2.03 -4.93
C LEU A 61 3.81 2.42 -5.36
N ALA A 62 3.51 2.28 -6.66
CA ALA A 62 2.23 2.72 -7.23
C ALA A 62 0.98 2.18 -6.49
N PRO A 63 0.91 0.90 -6.06
CA PRO A 63 -0.20 0.41 -5.25
C PRO A 63 -0.35 1.14 -3.91
N ALA A 64 0.74 1.37 -3.19
CA ALA A 64 0.74 2.06 -1.89
C ALA A 64 0.27 3.52 -2.02
N MET A 65 0.73 4.20 -3.07
CA MET A 65 0.31 5.57 -3.38
C MET A 65 -1.18 5.62 -3.73
N ARG A 66 -1.65 4.71 -4.59
CA ARG A 66 -3.07 4.64 -4.96
C ARG A 66 -3.95 4.40 -3.74
N GLU A 67 -3.58 3.45 -2.89
CA GLU A 67 -4.29 3.17 -1.66
C GLU A 67 -4.41 4.42 -0.77
N ARG A 68 -3.28 5.08 -0.51
CA ARG A 68 -3.25 6.31 0.30
C ARG A 68 -4.16 7.40 -0.27
N MET A 69 -4.18 7.59 -1.59
CA MET A 69 -5.05 8.57 -2.25
C MET A 69 -6.54 8.17 -2.15
N LEU A 70 -6.85 6.88 -2.30
CA LEU A 70 -8.23 6.39 -2.33
C LEU A 70 -8.89 6.36 -0.94
N VAL A 71 -8.14 6.09 0.13
CA VAL A 71 -8.68 6.03 1.50
C VAL A 71 -9.35 7.33 1.92
N HIS A 72 -8.89 8.49 1.42
CA HIS A 72 -9.50 9.79 1.73
C HIS A 72 -10.72 10.11 0.86
N LEU A 73 -10.94 9.39 -0.24
CA LEU A 73 -12.10 9.57 -1.12
C LEU A 73 -13.29 8.69 -0.72
N GLU A 74 -13.05 7.55 -0.05
CA GLU A 74 -14.12 6.64 0.39
C GLU A 74 -15.18 7.33 1.28
N PRO A 75 -14.82 8.15 2.30
CA PRO A 75 -15.81 8.83 3.13
C PRO A 75 -16.70 9.81 2.35
N ILE A 76 -16.19 10.39 1.26
CA ILE A 76 -16.95 11.32 0.40
C ILE A 76 -18.12 10.58 -0.25
N GLY A 77 -17.84 9.41 -0.85
CA GLY A 77 -18.88 8.58 -1.48
C GLY A 77 -19.92 8.10 -0.45
N MET A 78 -19.47 7.66 0.72
CA MET A 78 -20.36 7.25 1.81
C MET A 78 -21.28 8.39 2.26
N MET A 79 -20.73 9.59 2.46
CA MET A 79 -21.52 10.76 2.88
C MET A 79 -22.48 11.24 1.79
N ALA A 80 -22.08 11.18 0.50
CA ALA A 80 -22.96 11.49 -0.62
C ALA A 80 -24.21 10.59 -0.62
N GLN A 81 -24.05 9.27 -0.36
CA GLN A 81 -25.18 8.35 -0.23
C GLN A 81 -26.07 8.64 0.99
N VAL A 82 -25.50 9.14 2.10
CA VAL A 82 -26.28 9.58 3.26
C VAL A 82 -27.11 10.81 2.91
N ILE A 83 -26.51 11.81 2.26
CA ILE A 83 -27.19 13.02 1.80
C ILE A 83 -28.32 12.66 0.83
N GLU A 84 -28.06 11.81 -0.16
CA GLU A 84 -29.05 11.35 -1.13
C GLU A 84 -30.23 10.65 -0.46
N ARG A 85 -29.99 9.77 0.52
CA ARG A 85 -31.06 9.11 1.29
C ARG A 85 -31.90 10.09 2.09
N ARG A 86 -31.30 11.12 2.68
CA ARG A 86 -32.03 12.17 3.41
C ARG A 86 -32.88 13.03 2.48
N LEU A 87 -32.39 13.35 1.29
CA LEU A 87 -33.11 14.14 0.29
C LEU A 87 -34.36 13.43 -0.25
N ARG A 88 -34.40 12.10 -0.21
CA ARG A 88 -35.56 11.28 -0.65
C ARG A 88 -36.64 11.11 0.43
N GLN A 89 -36.46 11.66 1.64
CA GLN A 89 -37.46 11.57 2.71
C GLN A 89 -38.61 12.56 2.44
N ASP A 90 -39.83 12.24 2.89
CA ASP A 90 -41.03 13.07 2.66
C ASP A 90 -40.91 14.48 3.29
N ALA A 91 -40.12 14.61 4.35
CA ALA A 91 -39.81 15.88 5.02
C ALA A 91 -38.28 15.97 5.28
N PRO A 92 -37.48 16.42 4.30
CA PRO A 92 -36.03 16.47 4.42
C PRO A 92 -35.59 17.56 5.41
N GLU A 93 -34.76 17.18 6.38
CA GLU A 93 -34.18 18.12 7.35
C GLU A 93 -32.94 18.82 6.74
N PHE A 94 -33.16 19.95 6.07
CA PHE A 94 -32.10 20.69 5.36
C PHE A 94 -30.89 21.07 6.24
N ALA A 95 -31.11 21.42 7.52
CA ALA A 95 -30.03 21.74 8.45
C ALA A 95 -29.05 20.57 8.64
N ARG A 96 -29.53 19.31 8.63
CA ARG A 96 -28.66 18.14 8.72
C ARG A 96 -27.93 17.87 7.41
N ILE A 97 -28.60 18.11 6.28
CA ILE A 97 -27.99 17.98 4.95
C ILE A 97 -26.85 19.00 4.79
N GLU A 98 -27.06 20.25 5.22
CA GLU A 98 -26.02 21.30 5.20
C GLU A 98 -24.82 20.92 6.08
N ALA A 99 -25.07 20.40 7.28
CA ALA A 99 -23.99 19.90 8.14
C ALA A 99 -23.22 18.73 7.53
N ASP A 100 -23.91 17.78 6.88
CA ASP A 100 -23.28 16.66 6.18
C ASP A 100 -22.49 17.12 4.95
N LEU A 101 -22.97 18.14 4.22
CA LEU A 101 -22.23 18.78 3.12
C LEU A 101 -20.96 19.46 3.63
N GLY A 102 -21.02 20.12 4.80
CA GLY A 102 -19.83 20.66 5.47
C GLY A 102 -18.75 19.61 5.73
N LYS A 103 -19.15 18.40 6.15
CA LYS A 103 -18.21 17.26 6.33
C LYS A 103 -17.61 16.82 5.01
N VAL A 104 -18.42 16.73 3.94
CA VAL A 104 -17.94 16.40 2.59
C VAL A 104 -16.85 17.38 2.13
N HIS A 105 -17.04 18.69 2.35
CA HIS A 105 -16.01 19.68 2.05
C HIS A 105 -14.72 19.48 2.87
N GLY A 106 -14.84 19.07 4.14
CA GLY A 106 -13.70 18.69 4.97
C GLY A 106 -12.91 17.53 4.37
N PHE A 107 -13.60 16.43 4.07
CA PHE A 107 -12.98 15.25 3.45
C PHE A 107 -12.35 15.55 2.08
N ALA A 108 -13.00 16.36 1.25
CA ALA A 108 -12.45 16.78 -0.04
C ALA A 108 -11.15 17.57 0.12
N ARG A 109 -11.07 18.51 1.08
CA ARG A 109 -9.83 19.26 1.36
C ARG A 109 -8.71 18.36 1.85
N ASP A 110 -9.03 17.43 2.75
CA ASP A 110 -8.05 16.45 3.24
C ASP A 110 -7.53 15.55 2.11
N ALA A 111 -8.43 15.07 1.23
CA ALA A 111 -8.06 14.27 0.08
C ALA A 111 -7.15 15.04 -0.89
N VAL A 112 -7.46 16.29 -1.21
CA VAL A 112 -6.60 17.14 -2.06
C VAL A 112 -5.23 17.33 -1.44
N ARG A 113 -5.15 17.62 -0.12
CA ARG A 113 -3.87 17.76 0.58
C ARG A 113 -3.03 16.49 0.47
N VAL A 114 -3.61 15.33 0.77
CA VAL A 114 -2.88 14.05 0.69
C VAL A 114 -2.46 13.73 -0.74
N ASN A 115 -3.28 14.02 -1.75
CA ASN A 115 -2.92 13.81 -3.15
C ASN A 115 -1.75 14.72 -3.57
N LEU A 116 -1.75 15.99 -3.15
CA LEU A 116 -0.64 16.91 -3.40
C LEU A 116 0.64 16.45 -2.69
N ASP A 117 0.54 15.93 -1.46
CA ASP A 117 1.68 15.37 -0.73
C ASP A 117 2.28 14.18 -1.51
N VAL A 118 1.45 13.28 -2.02
CA VAL A 118 1.89 12.12 -2.83
C VAL A 118 2.53 12.56 -4.16
N VAL A 119 1.95 13.55 -4.84
CA VAL A 119 2.52 14.10 -6.08
C VAL A 119 3.84 14.81 -5.82
N SER A 120 3.93 15.60 -4.75
CA SER A 120 5.17 16.24 -4.30
C SER A 120 6.24 15.21 -3.91
N TRP A 121 5.82 14.05 -3.41
CA TRP A 121 6.72 12.94 -3.13
C TRP A 121 7.36 12.36 -4.40
N LEU A 122 6.59 12.28 -5.49
CA LEU A 122 7.00 11.74 -6.79
C LEU A 122 7.80 12.72 -7.66
N ALA A 123 7.58 14.01 -7.47
CA ALA A 123 8.21 15.05 -8.27
C ALA A 123 9.75 14.89 -8.20
N PRO A 124 10.44 14.77 -9.35
CA PRO A 124 11.89 14.87 -9.35
C PRO A 124 12.26 16.26 -8.81
N GLU A 125 13.06 16.29 -7.75
CA GLU A 125 13.61 17.55 -7.25
C GLU A 125 14.58 18.07 -8.32
N PRO A 126 14.39 19.31 -8.83
CA PRO A 126 15.21 19.86 -9.91
C PRO A 126 16.66 20.07 -9.48
N ASP A 127 16.90 20.19 -8.17
CA ASP A 127 18.21 20.34 -7.57
C ASP A 127 18.45 19.24 -6.52
N ASP A 128 19.57 18.52 -6.62
CA ASP A 128 20.06 17.57 -5.59
C ASP A 128 20.42 18.27 -4.25
N THR A 129 20.10 19.56 -4.12
CA THR A 129 20.33 20.40 -2.95
C THR A 129 19.18 20.33 -1.93
N ALA A 130 18.03 19.77 -2.30
CA ALA A 130 16.89 19.63 -1.39
C ALA A 130 17.25 18.71 -0.20
N ARG A 131 17.57 19.33 0.93
CA ARG A 131 17.84 18.65 2.20
C ARG A 131 16.58 18.54 3.05
N ILE A 132 16.48 17.44 3.78
CA ILE A 132 15.43 17.19 4.76
C ILE A 132 16.07 16.59 6.01
N SER A 133 15.49 16.87 7.18
CA SER A 133 15.91 16.15 8.38
C SER A 133 15.65 14.65 8.19
N LEU A 134 16.64 13.83 8.54
CA LEU A 134 16.59 12.38 8.42
C LEU A 134 15.35 11.81 9.12
N GLU A 135 15.04 12.38 10.29
CA GLU A 135 13.86 12.04 11.07
C GLU A 135 12.55 12.29 10.29
N SER A 136 12.40 13.48 9.71
CA SER A 136 11.21 13.84 8.94
C SER A 136 11.06 12.99 7.69
N GLY A 137 12.15 12.75 6.95
CA GLY A 137 12.09 11.93 5.75
C GLY A 137 11.82 10.44 6.04
N VAL A 138 12.35 9.89 7.13
CA VAL A 138 12.00 8.53 7.60
C VAL A 138 10.52 8.46 7.98
N GLN A 139 10.01 9.46 8.70
CA GLN A 139 8.59 9.54 9.06
C GLN A 139 7.70 9.58 7.81
N GLU A 140 8.06 10.39 6.82
CA GLU A 140 7.35 10.52 5.55
C GLU A 140 7.29 9.18 4.81
N CYS A 141 8.44 8.50 4.66
CA CYS A 141 8.51 7.20 3.99
C CYS A 141 7.70 6.12 4.74
N VAL A 142 7.83 6.07 6.07
CA VAL A 142 7.07 5.10 6.90
C VAL A 142 5.58 5.37 6.82
N ALA A 143 5.15 6.64 6.84
CA ALA A 143 3.74 6.99 6.74
C ALA A 143 3.15 6.60 5.37
N LEU A 144 3.91 6.74 4.28
CA LEU A 144 3.49 6.33 2.94
C LEU A 144 3.39 4.80 2.81
N LEU A 145 4.37 4.07 3.36
CA LEU A 145 4.50 2.63 3.14
C LEU A 145 3.73 1.76 4.14
N ARG A 146 3.24 2.33 5.25
CA ARG A 146 2.58 1.57 6.32
C ARG A 146 1.38 0.75 5.83
N GLY A 147 0.51 1.33 5.00
CA GLY A 147 -0.66 0.63 4.46
C GLY A 147 -0.25 -0.58 3.63
N HIS A 148 0.68 -0.37 2.69
CA HIS A 148 1.22 -1.40 1.82
C HIS A 148 1.79 -2.62 2.56
N PHE A 149 2.64 -2.39 3.56
CA PHE A 149 3.23 -3.47 4.36
C PHE A 149 2.17 -4.21 5.20
N GLY A 150 1.13 -3.50 5.66
CA GLY A 150 0.02 -4.10 6.41
C GLY A 150 -0.68 -5.22 5.65
N PHE A 151 -0.91 -5.07 4.35
CA PHE A 151 -1.52 -6.12 3.52
C PHE A 151 -0.60 -7.32 3.29
N GLY A 152 0.71 -7.11 3.31
CA GLY A 152 1.72 -8.17 3.21
C GLY A 152 1.96 -8.93 4.52
N GLY A 153 1.21 -8.62 5.59
CA GLY A 153 1.45 -9.20 6.92
C GLY A 153 2.69 -8.64 7.63
N PHE A 154 3.22 -7.50 7.16
CA PHE A 154 4.32 -6.79 7.79
C PHE A 154 3.79 -5.62 8.61
N SER A 155 4.27 -5.49 9.85
CA SER A 155 4.01 -4.29 10.65
C SER A 155 5.17 -3.33 10.50
N LEU A 156 4.94 -2.12 9.99
CA LEU A 156 5.97 -1.09 9.86
C LEU A 156 5.88 -0.10 11.03
N ARG A 157 6.91 -0.10 11.89
CA ARG A 157 7.04 0.78 13.05
C ARG A 157 8.28 1.66 12.93
N ARG A 158 8.11 2.93 13.28
CA ARG A 158 9.23 3.86 13.45
C ARG A 158 9.61 3.91 14.94
N LEU A 159 10.90 3.94 15.22
CA LEU A 159 11.44 4.33 16.53
C LEU A 159 11.93 5.78 16.46
N PRO A 160 11.79 6.54 17.57
CA PRO A 160 12.42 7.85 17.66
C PRO A 160 13.93 7.69 17.46
N GLY A 161 14.49 8.56 16.64
CA GLY A 161 15.91 8.63 16.38
C GLY A 161 16.56 9.74 17.18
N GLU A 162 17.86 9.65 17.40
CA GLU A 162 18.66 10.73 17.96
C GLU A 162 19.47 11.38 16.84
N GLY A 163 19.18 12.65 16.53
CA GLY A 163 20.00 13.46 15.63
C GLY A 163 19.20 14.32 14.65
N ALA A 164 19.55 15.62 14.61
CA ALA A 164 19.02 16.59 13.64
C ALA A 164 19.86 16.60 12.34
N GLN A 165 20.16 15.42 11.81
CA GLN A 165 20.99 15.32 10.60
C GLN A 165 20.16 15.57 9.36
N GLU A 166 20.74 16.32 8.43
CA GLU A 166 20.15 16.57 7.12
C GLU A 166 20.71 15.61 6.09
N VAL A 167 19.84 15.08 5.24
CA VAL A 167 20.19 14.19 4.12
C VAL A 167 19.51 14.65 2.85
N ALA A 168 20.05 14.26 1.70
CA ALA A 168 19.40 14.49 0.42
C ALA A 168 18.03 13.79 0.38
N ARG A 169 16.98 14.57 0.15
CA ARG A 169 15.60 14.08 0.13
C ARG A 169 15.39 13.02 -0.96
N SER A 170 15.96 13.24 -2.14
CA SER A 170 15.91 12.31 -3.30
C SER A 170 16.52 10.96 -2.95
N ALA A 171 17.70 10.97 -2.31
CA ALA A 171 18.39 9.76 -1.87
C ALA A 171 17.56 8.98 -0.85
N LEU A 172 17.02 9.65 0.17
CA LEU A 172 16.22 9.00 1.21
C LEU A 172 14.91 8.40 0.68
N ARG A 173 14.16 9.14 -0.16
CA ARG A 173 12.92 8.67 -0.79
C ARG A 173 13.13 7.50 -1.76
N THR A 174 14.35 7.32 -2.27
CA THR A 174 14.69 6.18 -3.14
C THR A 174 15.21 4.98 -2.35
N LEU A 175 16.22 5.22 -1.50
CA LEU A 175 16.95 4.16 -0.81
C LEU A 175 16.11 3.47 0.27
N LEU A 176 15.37 4.23 1.09
CA LEU A 176 14.62 3.64 2.20
C LEU A 176 13.50 2.71 1.70
N PRO A 177 12.63 3.10 0.75
CA PRO A 177 11.65 2.18 0.19
C PRO A 177 12.30 0.97 -0.49
N ALA A 178 13.38 1.17 -1.26
CA ALA A 178 14.09 0.08 -1.91
C ALA A 178 14.61 -0.97 -0.91
N VAL A 179 15.21 -0.53 0.21
CA VAL A 179 15.67 -1.43 1.28
C VAL A 179 14.49 -2.14 1.95
N LEU A 180 13.38 -1.44 2.22
CA LEU A 180 12.20 -2.05 2.83
C LEU A 180 11.56 -3.11 1.92
N PHE A 181 11.47 -2.85 0.62
CA PHE A 181 11.00 -3.83 -0.35
C PHE A 181 11.94 -5.03 -0.47
N ALA A 182 13.25 -4.79 -0.53
CA ALA A 182 14.23 -5.87 -0.57
C ALA A 182 14.13 -6.78 0.67
N LEU A 183 13.89 -6.20 1.86
CA LEU A 183 13.69 -6.96 3.09
C LEU A 183 12.36 -7.75 3.13
N ALA A 184 11.33 -7.26 2.44
CA ALA A 184 10.02 -7.93 2.38
C ALA A 184 9.91 -8.94 1.24
N ASP A 185 10.74 -8.84 0.20
CA ASP A 185 10.87 -9.85 -0.84
C ASP A 185 11.48 -11.16 -0.30
N GLU A 186 12.17 -11.11 0.84
CA GLU A 186 12.66 -12.33 1.49
C GLU A 186 11.48 -13.19 1.99
N PRO A 187 11.46 -14.51 1.68
CA PRO A 187 10.38 -15.39 2.10
C PRO A 187 10.36 -15.52 3.62
N ARG A 188 9.53 -14.71 4.27
CA ARG A 188 9.37 -14.63 5.71
C ARG A 188 7.89 -14.70 6.06
N ALA A 189 7.59 -15.33 7.19
CA ALA A 189 6.30 -15.13 7.83
C ALA A 189 6.16 -13.66 8.28
N THR A 190 4.97 -13.27 8.70
CA THR A 190 4.66 -11.94 9.23
C THR A 190 5.78 -11.40 10.15
N ALA A 191 6.25 -10.20 9.87
CA ALA A 191 7.38 -9.60 10.59
C ALA A 191 7.13 -8.13 10.94
N LEU A 192 7.72 -7.70 12.05
CA LEU A 192 7.78 -6.31 12.47
C LEU A 192 9.05 -5.68 11.87
N LEU A 193 8.86 -4.76 10.93
CA LEU A 193 9.90 -3.90 10.39
C LEU A 193 10.00 -2.65 11.26
N THR A 194 11.15 -2.49 11.91
CA THR A 194 11.42 -1.35 12.77
C THR A 194 12.47 -0.45 12.14
N VAL A 195 12.14 0.81 11.91
CA VAL A 195 13.04 1.80 11.29
C VAL A 195 13.44 2.83 12.34
N SER A 196 14.74 3.05 12.49
CA SER A 196 15.31 4.06 13.37
C SER A 196 16.35 4.90 12.63
N ALA A 197 16.34 6.20 12.87
CA ALA A 197 17.38 7.12 12.44
C ALA A 197 18.41 7.28 13.57
N GLY A 198 19.69 7.32 13.25
CA GLY A 198 20.74 7.56 14.24
C GLY A 198 21.94 8.29 13.64
N ALA A 199 22.88 8.66 14.51
CA ALA A 199 24.11 9.36 14.15
C ALA A 199 25.32 8.41 14.01
N PRO A 200 26.27 8.65 13.08
CA PRO A 200 26.15 9.57 11.91
C PRO A 200 25.02 9.13 10.98
N ALA A 201 24.62 9.92 9.98
CA ALA A 201 23.40 9.78 9.16
C ALA A 201 23.12 8.36 8.65
N VAL A 202 22.55 7.54 9.52
CA VAL A 202 22.41 6.11 9.32
C VAL A 202 20.98 5.76 9.66
N VAL A 203 20.33 5.11 8.70
CA VAL A 203 19.05 4.46 8.92
C VAL A 203 19.33 3.01 9.26
N THR A 204 18.90 2.61 10.45
CA THR A 204 18.93 1.20 10.87
C THR A 204 17.54 0.62 10.70
N VAL A 205 17.44 -0.38 9.83
CA VAL A 205 16.23 -1.20 9.66
C VAL A 205 16.45 -2.52 10.36
N ARG A 206 15.59 -2.83 11.32
CA ARG A 206 15.59 -4.09 12.06
C ARG A 206 14.34 -4.87 11.68
N VAL A 207 14.55 -6.12 11.27
CA VAL A 207 13.46 -7.07 11.03
C VAL A 207 13.33 -7.98 12.24
N GLU A 208 12.22 -7.89 12.95
CA GLU A 208 11.86 -8.81 14.03
C GLU A 208 10.78 -9.75 13.51
N GLN A 209 11.09 -11.04 13.39
CA GLN A 209 10.08 -12.03 13.04
C GLN A 209 9.11 -12.21 14.20
N ASP A 210 7.81 -12.13 13.92
CA ASP A 210 6.81 -12.44 14.93
C ASP A 210 6.70 -13.97 15.06
N ALA A 211 7.30 -14.51 16.11
CA ALA A 211 7.24 -15.94 16.39
C ALA A 211 5.81 -16.42 16.69
N ALA A 212 4.90 -15.53 17.12
CA ALA A 212 3.53 -15.88 17.47
C ALA A 212 2.68 -16.24 16.25
N ALA A 213 2.93 -15.62 15.10
CA ALA A 213 2.19 -15.90 13.87
C ALA A 213 2.50 -17.28 13.26
N ARG A 214 3.63 -17.89 13.64
CA ARG A 214 3.98 -19.25 13.20
C ARG A 214 3.04 -20.31 13.80
N ILE A 215 2.23 -19.96 14.80
CA ILE A 215 1.36 -20.92 15.52
C ILE A 215 -0.04 -21.03 14.86
N GLN A 216 -0.44 -20.11 13.98
CA GLN A 216 -1.81 -20.12 13.41
C GLN A 216 -1.95 -20.76 12.02
N MET A 217 -0.86 -21.00 11.31
CA MET A 217 -0.88 -21.93 10.17
C MET A 217 -0.68 -23.35 10.71
N GLY A 218 -1.75 -23.92 11.27
CA GLY A 218 -1.83 -25.37 11.44
C GLY A 218 -1.49 -26.06 10.12
N PRO A 219 -0.91 -27.27 10.15
CA PRO A 219 -0.54 -27.99 8.93
C PRO A 219 -1.76 -27.99 8.00
N ALA A 220 -1.58 -27.49 6.78
CA ALA A 220 -2.59 -27.56 5.74
C ALA A 220 -3.17 -28.99 5.80
N PRO A 221 -4.50 -29.16 5.96
CA PRO A 221 -5.08 -30.49 6.09
C PRO A 221 -4.57 -31.27 4.89
N ALA A 222 -3.78 -32.32 5.15
CA ALA A 222 -3.29 -33.19 4.12
C ALA A 222 -4.52 -33.62 3.34
N ALA A 223 -4.66 -33.12 2.12
CA ALA A 223 -5.73 -33.53 1.25
C ALA A 223 -5.52 -35.04 1.09
N CYS A 224 -6.37 -35.82 1.76
CA CYS A 224 -6.51 -37.25 1.57
C CYS A 224 -7.04 -37.46 0.14
N CYS A 225 -6.17 -37.28 -0.83
CA CYS A 225 -6.37 -37.71 -2.21
C CYS A 225 -6.03 -39.21 -2.30
N THR A 226 -6.65 -40.05 -1.47
CA THR A 226 -6.76 -41.48 -1.76
C THR A 226 -7.99 -41.70 -2.62
N GLY A 227 -7.92 -41.19 -3.86
CA GLY A 227 -8.88 -41.50 -4.91
C GLY A 227 -8.52 -42.83 -5.55
N THR A 228 -8.92 -43.94 -4.92
CA THR A 228 -8.98 -45.24 -5.58
C THR A 228 -9.93 -45.14 -6.76
N LYS A 229 -9.40 -45.29 -7.98
CA LYS A 229 -10.17 -45.39 -9.23
C LYS A 229 -11.08 -46.63 -9.18
N SER A 230 -12.33 -46.45 -8.74
CA SER A 230 -13.39 -47.43 -8.94
C SER A 230 -14.06 -47.18 -10.30
N ARG A 231 -13.73 -48.01 -11.29
CA ARG A 231 -14.53 -48.21 -12.50
C ARG A 231 -15.92 -48.70 -12.09
N ARG A 232 -16.99 -47.94 -12.38
CA ARG A 232 -18.36 -48.46 -12.61
C ARG A 232 -19.19 -47.46 -13.43
N SER A 233 -19.43 -47.87 -14.67
CA SER A 233 -20.64 -47.82 -15.52
C SER A 233 -21.56 -46.57 -15.58
N PRO A 234 -22.12 -46.27 -16.77
CA PRO A 234 -23.03 -45.15 -16.99
C PRO A 234 -24.48 -45.51 -16.64
N GLY A 235 -25.18 -44.65 -15.91
CA GLY A 235 -26.59 -44.87 -15.61
C GLY A 235 -27.26 -43.74 -14.81
N ARG A 236 -27.89 -42.82 -15.54
CA ARG A 236 -29.14 -42.09 -15.25
C ARG A 236 -29.42 -41.54 -13.83
N LYS A 237 -29.63 -40.22 -13.84
CA LYS A 237 -30.71 -39.42 -13.22
C LYS A 237 -30.62 -38.99 -11.74
N ALA A 238 -31.18 -37.77 -11.56
CA ALA A 238 -31.69 -37.12 -10.35
C ALA A 238 -30.68 -36.30 -9.53
N TRP A 239 -30.68 -34.98 -9.78
CA TRP A 239 -30.27 -33.98 -8.79
C TRP A 239 -31.48 -33.64 -7.93
N ALA A 240 -31.44 -34.04 -6.66
CA ALA A 240 -32.29 -33.51 -5.61
C ALA A 240 -31.44 -32.57 -4.74
N CYS A 241 -31.75 -31.28 -4.77
CA CYS A 241 -31.22 -30.29 -3.83
C CYS A 241 -31.91 -30.50 -2.48
N GLY A 242 -31.18 -31.06 -1.51
CA GLY A 242 -31.62 -31.23 -0.14
C GLY A 242 -30.89 -30.30 0.82
N ALA A 243 -31.65 -29.32 1.31
CA ALA A 243 -31.64 -28.75 2.66
C ALA A 243 -30.31 -28.42 3.37
N THR A 244 -30.16 -27.11 3.56
CA THR A 244 -29.46 -26.39 4.65
C THR A 244 -29.55 -27.06 6.02
N ALA A 245 -28.39 -27.31 6.64
CA ALA A 245 -28.26 -27.55 8.08
C ALA A 245 -27.40 -26.42 8.69
N THR A 246 -28.05 -25.57 9.49
CA THR A 246 -27.43 -24.58 10.37
C THR A 246 -27.02 -25.25 11.69
N PRO A 247 -25.78 -25.07 12.17
CA PRO A 247 -25.44 -25.44 13.53
C PRO A 247 -25.76 -24.29 14.49
N SER A 248 -26.72 -24.51 15.40
CA SER A 248 -26.99 -23.62 16.54
C SER A 248 -25.86 -23.76 17.58
N CYS A 249 -25.16 -22.67 17.86
CA CYS A 249 -24.19 -22.61 18.95
C CYS A 249 -24.88 -22.04 20.21
N SER A 250 -25.15 -22.89 21.18
CA SER A 250 -25.60 -22.49 22.51
C SER A 250 -24.40 -21.98 23.32
N THR A 251 -24.47 -20.72 23.75
CA THR A 251 -23.50 -20.13 24.67
C THR A 251 -24.08 -20.17 26.08
N SER A 252 -23.54 -21.06 26.92
CA SER A 252 -23.78 -21.04 28.36
C SER A 252 -22.89 -19.99 29.01
N ARG A 253 -23.53 -19.06 29.75
CA ARG A 253 -22.87 -18.17 30.72
C ARG A 253 -22.38 -18.99 31.92
N PRO A 254 -21.24 -18.61 32.51
CA PRO A 254 -21.06 -18.81 33.94
C PRO A 254 -20.91 -17.49 34.71
N ASP A 255 -21.51 -17.53 35.88
CA ASP A 255 -21.65 -16.49 36.89
C ASP A 255 -20.34 -15.93 37.45
N LYS A 256 -20.42 -14.66 37.82
CA LYS A 256 -19.47 -13.95 38.70
C LYS A 256 -19.60 -14.49 40.13
N LYS A 257 -18.52 -15.00 40.72
CA LYS A 257 -18.28 -14.82 42.16
C LYS A 257 -16.80 -14.90 42.52
N ALA A 258 -16.41 -13.97 43.38
CA ALA A 258 -15.07 -13.69 43.87
C ALA A 258 -14.51 -14.79 44.79
N ALA A 259 -13.19 -15.00 44.73
CA ALA A 259 -12.39 -15.40 45.89
C ALA A 259 -10.90 -15.14 45.67
N ARG A 260 -10.31 -14.41 46.61
CA ARG A 260 -8.87 -14.31 46.87
C ARG A 260 -8.27 -15.70 47.08
N ARG A 261 -7.08 -15.97 46.53
CA ARG A 261 -5.98 -16.70 47.23
C ARG A 261 -4.70 -16.71 46.38
N SER A 262 -3.61 -16.70 47.13
CA SER A 262 -2.20 -16.62 46.80
C SER A 262 -1.59 -17.92 46.27
N GLY A 263 -0.72 -17.82 45.24
CA GLY A 263 0.32 -18.79 44.83
C GLY A 263 -0.18 -20.09 44.16
N PRO A 264 0.62 -20.78 43.31
CA PRO A 264 2.08 -20.80 43.29
C PRO A 264 2.75 -20.49 41.93
N ASN A 265 4.05 -20.28 42.05
CA ASN A 265 5.09 -20.01 41.06
C ASN A 265 5.10 -21.02 39.89
N ILE A 266 4.66 -20.59 38.70
CA ILE A 266 4.87 -21.31 37.44
C ILE A 266 6.20 -20.83 36.86
N GLN A 267 7.25 -21.66 37.00
CA GLN A 267 8.49 -21.52 36.25
C GLN A 267 8.17 -21.59 34.75
N ARG A 268 8.04 -20.42 34.11
CA ARG A 268 8.12 -20.29 32.66
C ARG A 268 9.54 -20.61 32.26
N ARG A 269 9.77 -21.82 31.74
CA ARG A 269 10.97 -22.14 30.97
C ARG A 269 10.99 -21.25 29.73
N SER A 270 11.77 -20.17 29.78
CA SER A 270 12.06 -19.36 28.61
C SER A 270 13.00 -20.16 27.71
N CYS A 271 12.47 -20.76 26.65
CA CYS A 271 13.28 -21.21 25.54
C CYS A 271 13.84 -19.95 24.84
N VAL A 272 15.08 -19.59 25.16
CA VAL A 272 15.85 -18.58 24.44
C VAL A 272 16.21 -19.18 23.09
N VAL A 273 15.34 -18.99 22.10
CA VAL A 273 15.68 -19.26 20.70
C VAL A 273 16.56 -18.10 20.22
N PRO A 274 17.73 -18.34 19.60
CA PRO A 274 18.62 -17.27 19.18
C PRO A 274 17.94 -16.35 18.15
N ARG A 275 17.64 -15.12 18.57
CA ARG A 275 17.18 -14.02 17.71
C ARG A 275 18.28 -13.68 16.72
N ARG A 276 18.13 -14.10 15.45
CA ARG A 276 18.95 -13.56 14.35
C ARG A 276 18.42 -12.17 13.99
N ALA A 277 18.99 -11.14 14.59
CA ALA A 277 18.85 -9.78 14.09
C ALA A 277 19.75 -9.64 12.86
N ALA A 278 19.14 -9.56 11.68
CA ALA A 278 19.85 -9.04 10.51
C ALA A 278 19.79 -7.52 10.60
N CYS A 279 20.91 -6.89 10.94
CA CYS A 279 21.07 -5.44 10.89
C CYS A 279 21.69 -5.09 9.54
N LEU A 280 20.88 -4.57 8.61
CA LEU A 280 21.42 -3.88 7.45
C LEU A 280 21.70 -2.43 7.85
N ARG A 281 22.96 -2.01 7.71
CA ARG A 281 23.42 -0.63 7.96
C ARG A 281 23.80 -0.04 6.61
N ALA A 282 23.00 0.88 6.09
CA ALA A 282 23.31 1.61 4.87
C ALA A 282 23.86 3.00 5.27
N PRO A 283 25.14 3.31 4.97
CA PRO A 283 25.61 4.68 5.08
C PRO A 283 24.90 5.52 4.00
N LEU A 284 24.27 6.62 4.40
CA LEU A 284 23.77 7.62 3.46
C LEU A 284 24.94 8.54 3.06
N PRO A 285 25.08 8.88 1.76
CA PRO A 285 26.07 9.86 1.31
C PRO A 285 25.75 11.27 1.79
#